data_AF-A0A1I0TPT5-F1
#
_entry.id   AF-A0A1I0TPT5-F1
#
_cell.length_a   1.000
_cell.length_b   1.000
_cell.length_c   1.000
_cell.angle_alpha   90.00
_cell.angle_beta   90.00
_cell.angle_gamma   90.00
#
_symmetry.space_group_name_H-M   'P 1'
#
loop_
_entity.id
_entity.type
_entity.pdbx_description
1 polymer ?
#
loop_
_entity_poly.entity_id
_entity_poly.type
_entity_poly.pdbx_seq_one_letter_code
_entity_poly.pdbx_strand_id
1 'polypeptide(L)'
;MLPFFKKKKQGEDSTIQANQLFDGAHEQQDEDVRTTLSIHPLMSLTTEQKYYFQYVNNELPPLKKNQVSLSGVEWKKEGDNYVITAFVRNSLDKAIRFDETPLLFIGPDGQVLGRKIFPMQELGDIPPKSSRPWRFVFTKQDLHTEHIPETGWKLAFELKKPHRLDLEESWKKQLRKEDQDKLEQLVRSLTPPKEGEVNVMGLQAQVNEEGNLIVTLLIRNGTNKHITFEQLPLIVEDAKGDVVARGAFTLQLEVKANTSKPWTFIFPKSLVQKETVDFSTWRAYIPQ
;
A
#
# COMPACT_ATOMS: atom_id res chain seq x y z
N MET A 1 28.81 -3.81 -37.69
CA MET A 1 27.92 -4.11 -36.54
C MET A 1 28.10 -3.00 -35.51
N LEU A 2 27.03 -2.30 -35.12
CA LEU A 2 27.10 -1.22 -34.14
C LEU A 2 27.51 -1.78 -32.76
N PRO A 3 28.47 -1.16 -32.05
CA PRO A 3 29.04 -1.68 -30.79
C PRO A 3 28.06 -1.78 -29.61
N PHE A 4 26.83 -1.31 -29.76
CA PHE A 4 25.81 -1.28 -28.70
C PHE A 4 25.03 -2.60 -28.52
N PHE A 5 25.05 -3.51 -29.51
CA PHE A 5 24.29 -4.78 -29.46
C PHE A 5 24.80 -5.81 -28.42
N LYS A 6 25.79 -5.46 -27.59
CA LYS A 6 26.33 -6.33 -26.53
C LYS A 6 25.94 -5.92 -25.10
N LYS A 7 25.28 -4.78 -24.89
CA LYS A 7 24.90 -4.36 -23.54
C LYS A 7 23.61 -5.05 -23.10
N LYS A 8 23.74 -6.08 -22.25
CA LYS A 8 22.62 -6.67 -21.52
C LYS A 8 22.02 -5.63 -20.56
N LYS A 9 20.73 -5.79 -20.23
CA LYS A 9 20.08 -4.99 -19.19
C LYS A 9 20.89 -5.10 -17.89
N GLN A 10 21.06 -3.96 -17.25
CA GLN A 10 21.71 -3.83 -15.94
C GLN A 10 20.73 -4.07 -14.80
N GLY A 11 19.49 -3.61 -14.98
CA GLY A 11 18.42 -3.76 -14.01
C GLY A 11 17.57 -5.00 -14.25
N GLU A 12 17.02 -5.53 -13.16
CA GLU A 12 16.08 -6.64 -13.17
C GLU A 12 14.62 -6.16 -13.36
N ASP A 13 13.72 -7.13 -13.51
CA ASP A 13 12.28 -6.88 -13.64
C ASP A 13 11.62 -6.92 -12.26
N SER A 14 10.76 -5.93 -11.98
CA SER A 14 9.82 -5.96 -10.87
C SER A 14 8.40 -6.04 -11.41
N THR A 15 7.78 -7.20 -11.29
CA THR A 15 6.44 -7.48 -11.83
C THR A 15 5.45 -7.73 -10.72
N ILE A 16 4.27 -7.13 -10.82
CA ILE A 16 3.17 -7.23 -9.84
C ILE A 16 1.83 -7.44 -10.56
N GLN A 17 0.84 -7.90 -9.81
CA GLN A 17 -0.53 -7.97 -10.32
C GLN A 17 -1.13 -6.57 -10.38
N ALA A 18 -1.89 -6.30 -11.44
CA ALA A 18 -2.49 -4.99 -11.67
C ALA A 18 -3.46 -4.58 -10.55
N ASN A 19 -4.11 -5.54 -9.90
CA ASN A 19 -5.02 -5.28 -8.77
C ASN A 19 -4.33 -4.79 -7.50
N GLN A 20 -2.99 -4.87 -7.44
CA GLN A 20 -2.20 -4.30 -6.35
C GLN A 20 -1.94 -2.80 -6.54
N LEU A 21 -2.21 -2.27 -7.75
CA LEU A 21 -2.09 -0.84 -8.09
C LEU A 21 -3.42 -0.19 -8.43
N PHE A 22 -4.32 -0.92 -9.08
CA PHE A 22 -5.54 -0.39 -9.66
C PHE A 22 -6.76 -1.17 -9.16
N ASP A 23 -7.71 -0.46 -8.56
CA ASP A 23 -8.98 -1.05 -8.13
C ASP A 23 -9.75 -1.63 -9.33
N GLY A 24 -10.36 -2.81 -9.13
CA GLY A 24 -11.16 -3.49 -10.16
C GLY A 24 -10.37 -4.16 -11.29
N ALA A 25 -9.05 -4.35 -11.14
CA ALA A 25 -8.31 -5.23 -12.04
C ALA A 25 -8.57 -6.72 -11.71
N HIS A 26 -8.67 -7.56 -12.75
CA HIS A 26 -8.93 -8.99 -12.61
C HIS A 26 -7.71 -9.77 -12.14
N GLU A 27 -7.94 -10.94 -11.55
CA GLU A 27 -6.89 -11.87 -11.10
C GLU A 27 -5.99 -12.34 -12.26
N GLN A 28 -4.82 -12.84 -11.89
CA GLN A 28 -3.83 -13.39 -12.81
C GLN A 28 -4.44 -14.52 -13.64
N GLN A 29 -4.19 -14.50 -14.96
CA GLN A 29 -4.47 -15.64 -15.83
C GLN A 29 -3.14 -16.14 -16.41
N ASP A 30 -3.03 -17.45 -16.64
CA ASP A 30 -1.81 -18.10 -17.14
C ASP A 30 -1.60 -17.92 -18.66
N GLU A 31 -2.03 -16.78 -19.18
CA GLU A 31 -1.86 -16.37 -20.58
C GLU A 31 -0.63 -15.46 -20.69
N ASP A 32 0.30 -15.82 -21.58
CA ASP A 32 1.48 -15.01 -21.87
C ASP A 32 1.15 -13.84 -22.81
N VAL A 33 1.56 -12.64 -22.40
CA VAL A 33 1.33 -11.39 -23.11
C VAL A 33 2.67 -10.75 -23.48
N ARG A 34 2.93 -10.65 -24.79
CA ARG A 34 4.05 -9.84 -25.31
C ARG A 34 3.63 -8.39 -25.45
N THR A 35 4.52 -7.50 -25.01
CA THR A 35 4.28 -6.05 -25.04
C THR A 35 4.91 -5.40 -26.27
N THR A 36 4.17 -4.49 -26.89
CA THR A 36 4.68 -3.64 -27.97
C THR A 36 5.33 -2.38 -27.44
N LEU A 37 6.37 -1.86 -28.12
CA LEU A 37 7.01 -0.62 -27.72
C LEU A 37 6.05 0.56 -27.92
N SER A 38 5.88 1.37 -26.87
CA SER A 38 5.14 2.63 -26.94
C SER A 38 6.04 3.78 -26.51
N ILE A 39 6.26 4.76 -27.39
CA ILE A 39 7.03 5.97 -27.09
C ILE A 39 6.07 7.10 -26.73
N HIS A 40 6.37 7.82 -25.64
CA HIS A 40 5.58 8.98 -25.27
C HIS A 40 5.68 10.08 -26.34
N PRO A 41 4.58 10.75 -26.75
CA PRO A 41 4.60 11.72 -27.85
C PRO A 41 5.57 12.89 -27.64
N LEU A 42 5.77 13.31 -26.39
CA LEU A 42 6.68 14.41 -26.03
C LEU A 42 8.14 13.96 -25.86
N MET A 43 8.43 12.66 -25.95
CA MET A 43 9.78 12.14 -25.77
C MET A 43 10.58 12.27 -27.07
N SER A 44 11.56 13.17 -27.06
CA SER A 44 12.50 13.33 -28.17
C SER A 44 13.58 12.24 -28.13
N LEU A 45 13.47 11.26 -29.02
CA LEU A 45 14.45 10.19 -29.20
C LEU A 45 15.10 10.26 -30.57
N THR A 46 16.42 10.08 -30.61
CA THR A 46 17.16 9.81 -31.84
C THR A 46 16.73 8.47 -32.45
N THR A 47 16.98 8.30 -33.74
CA THR A 47 16.74 7.03 -34.45
C THR A 47 17.45 5.86 -33.76
N GLU A 48 18.70 6.06 -33.34
CA GLU A 48 19.49 5.04 -32.62
C GLU A 48 18.86 4.63 -31.29
N GLN A 49 18.38 5.60 -30.50
CA GLN A 49 17.68 5.31 -29.24
C GLN A 49 16.37 4.56 -29.47
N LYS A 50 15.62 4.88 -30.53
CA LYS A 50 14.40 4.14 -30.88
C LYS A 50 14.71 2.69 -31.21
N TYR A 51 15.74 2.43 -32.03
CA TYR A 51 16.18 1.07 -32.33
C TYR A 51 16.67 0.33 -31.09
N TYR A 52 17.41 1.01 -30.21
CA TYR A 52 17.85 0.43 -28.94
C TYR A 52 16.67 0.00 -28.08
N PHE A 53 15.69 0.87 -27.83
CA PHE A 53 14.53 0.49 -27.02
C PHE A 53 13.67 -0.59 -27.69
N GLN A 54 13.55 -0.59 -29.02
CA GLN A 54 12.85 -1.66 -29.73
C GLN A 54 13.57 -3.00 -29.55
N TYR A 55 14.89 -3.02 -29.66
CA TYR A 55 15.71 -4.21 -29.42
C TYR A 55 15.53 -4.70 -27.98
N VAL A 56 15.70 -3.84 -26.98
CA VAL A 56 15.53 -4.23 -25.57
C VAL A 56 14.12 -4.74 -25.31
N ASN A 57 13.08 -4.06 -25.82
CA ASN A 57 11.69 -4.51 -25.65
C ASN A 57 11.44 -5.92 -26.23
N ASN A 58 12.03 -6.23 -27.39
CA ASN A 58 11.86 -7.53 -28.04
C ASN A 58 12.54 -8.67 -27.28
N GLU A 59 13.60 -8.37 -26.52
CA GLU A 59 14.32 -9.32 -25.66
C GLU A 59 13.67 -9.52 -24.29
N LEU A 60 12.66 -8.71 -23.92
CA LEU A 60 11.97 -8.86 -22.64
C LEU A 60 11.10 -10.13 -22.63
N PRO A 61 11.09 -10.90 -21.53
CA PRO A 61 10.21 -12.04 -21.41
C PRO A 61 8.73 -11.60 -21.43
N PRO A 62 7.80 -12.45 -21.89
CA PRO A 62 6.37 -12.14 -21.80
C PRO A 62 5.95 -11.92 -20.35
N LEU A 63 4.95 -11.05 -20.15
CA LEU A 63 4.26 -10.94 -18.87
C LEU A 63 3.11 -11.93 -18.84
N LYS A 64 2.63 -12.30 -17.64
CA LYS A 64 1.30 -12.91 -17.52
C LYS A 64 0.23 -11.84 -17.68
N LYS A 65 -0.97 -12.24 -18.09
CA LYS A 65 -2.11 -11.33 -18.20
C LYS A 65 -2.44 -10.67 -16.86
N ASN A 66 -2.90 -9.42 -16.92
CA ASN A 66 -3.22 -8.57 -15.77
C ASN A 66 -2.03 -8.23 -14.87
N GLN A 67 -0.84 -8.08 -15.45
CA GLN A 67 0.37 -7.65 -14.76
C GLN A 67 0.84 -6.26 -15.21
N VAL A 68 1.54 -5.63 -14.28
CA VAL A 68 2.31 -4.40 -14.50
C VAL A 68 3.75 -4.69 -14.11
N SER A 69 4.70 -4.19 -14.89
CA SER A 69 6.12 -4.43 -14.61
C SER A 69 6.97 -3.18 -14.82
N LEU A 70 7.98 -3.01 -13.97
CA LEU A 70 9.10 -2.10 -14.17
C LEU A 70 10.31 -2.94 -14.58
N SER A 71 10.71 -2.85 -15.85
CA SER A 71 11.87 -3.57 -16.38
C SER A 71 13.08 -2.65 -16.45
N GLY A 72 14.02 -2.77 -15.51
CA GLY A 72 15.21 -1.92 -15.44
C GLY A 72 16.13 -2.07 -16.64
N VAL A 73 16.61 -0.98 -17.22
CA VAL A 73 17.48 -0.99 -18.41
C VAL A 73 18.92 -0.67 -18.02
N GLU A 74 19.13 0.55 -17.55
CA GLU A 74 20.43 1.09 -17.13
C GLU A 74 20.22 2.22 -16.12
N TRP A 75 21.27 2.61 -15.42
CA TRP A 75 21.31 3.89 -14.74
C TRP A 75 22.54 4.70 -15.13
N LYS A 76 22.43 6.03 -15.04
CA LYS A 76 23.54 6.96 -15.29
C LYS A 76 23.53 8.07 -14.26
N LYS A 77 24.73 8.57 -13.93
CA LYS A 77 24.87 9.80 -13.17
C LYS A 77 24.94 10.98 -14.14
N GLU A 78 24.06 11.96 -13.97
CA GLU A 78 24.00 13.20 -14.74
C GLU A 78 24.04 14.39 -13.77
N GLY A 79 25.24 14.94 -13.57
CA GLY A 79 25.47 15.93 -12.49
C GLY A 79 25.24 15.29 -11.12
N ASP A 80 24.33 15.89 -10.33
CA ASP A 80 23.91 15.39 -9.01
C ASP A 80 22.73 14.40 -9.06
N ASN A 81 22.24 14.11 -10.26
CA ASN A 81 21.10 13.23 -10.47
C ASN A 81 21.52 11.83 -10.88
N TYR A 82 20.73 10.86 -10.45
CA TYR A 82 20.83 9.45 -10.83
C TYR A 82 19.62 9.11 -11.69
N VAL A 83 19.85 8.94 -12.98
CA VAL A 83 18.82 8.70 -13.99
C VAL A 83 18.69 7.21 -14.21
N ILE A 84 17.63 6.62 -13.68
CA ILE A 84 17.29 5.20 -13.84
C ILE A 84 16.37 5.06 -15.05
N THR A 85 16.81 4.37 -16.09
CA THR A 85 15.97 4.07 -17.26
C THR A 85 15.31 2.71 -17.05
N ALA A 86 13.99 2.64 -17.16
CA ALA A 86 13.23 1.40 -17.08
C ALA A 86 12.02 1.43 -18.03
N PHE A 87 11.52 0.27 -18.42
CA PHE A 87 10.22 0.17 -19.09
C PHE A 87 9.08 0.05 -18.08
N VAL A 88 8.03 0.84 -18.26
CA VAL A 88 6.73 0.63 -17.62
C VAL A 88 5.88 -0.21 -18.56
N ARG A 89 5.57 -1.44 -18.14
CA ARG A 89 4.94 -2.47 -18.97
C ARG A 89 3.52 -2.73 -18.49
N ASN A 90 2.59 -2.79 -19.43
CA ASN A 90 1.18 -3.04 -19.22
C ASN A 90 0.77 -4.30 -20.01
N SER A 91 0.34 -5.37 -19.33
CA SER A 91 -0.22 -6.57 -19.98
C SER A 91 -1.75 -6.64 -19.94
N LEU A 92 -2.43 -5.60 -19.44
CA LEU A 92 -3.89 -5.52 -19.46
C LEU A 92 -4.40 -5.30 -20.90
N ASP A 93 -5.65 -5.70 -21.12
CA ASP A 93 -6.40 -5.39 -22.34
C ASP A 93 -6.90 -3.92 -22.39
N LYS A 94 -6.62 -3.14 -21.35
CA LYS A 94 -6.97 -1.71 -21.24
C LYS A 94 -5.75 -0.84 -20.99
N ALA A 95 -5.85 0.44 -21.35
CA ALA A 95 -4.83 1.42 -20.99
C ALA A 95 -4.79 1.61 -19.46
N ILE A 96 -3.61 1.92 -18.95
CA ILE A 96 -3.41 2.26 -17.53
C ILE A 96 -2.81 3.66 -17.42
N ARG A 97 -3.18 4.35 -16.34
CA ARG A 97 -2.67 5.66 -15.98
C ARG A 97 -2.25 5.63 -14.52
N PHE A 98 -1.15 6.29 -14.22
CA PHE A 98 -0.59 6.40 -12.89
C PHE A 98 -0.77 7.82 -12.38
N ASP A 99 -1.02 7.94 -11.07
CA ASP A 99 -0.96 9.22 -10.37
C ASP A 99 0.41 9.38 -9.70
N GLU A 100 0.46 9.88 -8.47
CA GLU A 100 1.67 9.87 -7.68
C GLU A 100 1.98 8.45 -7.23
N THR A 101 3.15 7.95 -7.63
CA THR A 101 3.53 6.56 -7.38
C THR A 101 4.84 6.49 -6.62
N PRO A 102 4.86 5.98 -5.38
CA PRO A 102 6.09 5.72 -4.67
C PRO A 102 6.83 4.53 -5.30
N LEU A 103 8.09 4.76 -5.65
CA LEU A 103 8.99 3.73 -6.17
C LEU A 103 10.17 3.52 -5.21
N LEU A 104 10.57 2.27 -5.08
CA LEU A 104 11.76 1.84 -4.37
C LEU A 104 12.86 1.51 -5.38
N PHE A 105 14.06 2.02 -5.12
CA PHE A 105 15.26 1.58 -5.81
C PHE A 105 15.98 0.57 -4.93
N ILE A 106 16.09 -0.67 -5.40
CA ILE A 106 16.50 -1.82 -4.59
C ILE A 106 17.78 -2.43 -5.17
N GLY A 107 18.73 -2.75 -4.31
CA GLY A 107 20.00 -3.37 -4.68
C GLY A 107 19.91 -4.90 -4.83
N PRO A 108 21.02 -5.53 -5.24
CA PRO A 108 21.12 -6.98 -5.48
C PRO A 108 20.75 -7.84 -4.27
N ASP A 109 21.02 -7.36 -3.07
CA ASP A 109 20.78 -8.08 -1.82
C ASP A 109 19.40 -7.75 -1.21
N GLY A 110 18.56 -7.03 -1.94
CA GLY A 110 17.22 -6.60 -1.49
C GLY A 110 17.21 -5.36 -0.59
N GLN A 111 18.36 -4.73 -0.36
CA GLN A 111 18.47 -3.47 0.38
C GLN A 111 17.82 -2.32 -0.41
N VAL A 112 17.11 -1.43 0.29
CA VAL A 112 16.54 -0.21 -0.33
C VAL A 112 17.65 0.83 -0.47
N LEU A 113 18.10 1.06 -1.70
CA LEU A 113 19.09 2.08 -2.07
C LEU A 113 18.48 3.49 -2.10
N GLY A 114 17.16 3.59 -2.29
CA GLY A 114 16.46 4.86 -2.27
C GLY A 114 14.95 4.70 -2.42
N ARG A 115 14.22 5.78 -2.15
CA ARG A 115 12.76 5.85 -2.24
C ARG A 115 12.36 7.24 -2.73
N LYS A 116 11.45 7.29 -3.70
CA LYS A 116 10.90 8.56 -4.22
C LYS A 116 9.46 8.41 -4.67
N ILE A 117 8.66 9.44 -4.44
CA ILE A 117 7.32 9.56 -5.03
C ILE A 117 7.47 10.27 -6.37
N PHE A 118 7.04 9.62 -7.45
CA PHE A 118 7.09 10.18 -8.80
C PHE A 118 5.71 10.66 -9.25
N PRO A 119 5.61 11.86 -9.86
CA PRO A 119 4.40 12.31 -10.54
C PRO A 119 4.24 11.55 -11.87
N MET A 120 3.75 10.31 -11.80
CA MET A 120 3.69 9.42 -12.96
C MET A 120 2.56 9.76 -13.94
N GLN A 121 1.79 10.82 -13.69
CA GLN A 121 0.85 11.38 -14.67
C GLN A 121 1.58 11.85 -15.94
N GLU A 122 2.86 12.25 -15.82
CA GLU A 122 3.71 12.64 -16.95
C GLU A 122 3.98 11.49 -17.93
N LEU A 123 3.83 10.24 -17.49
CA LEU A 123 3.92 9.10 -18.41
C LEU A 123 2.76 9.09 -19.41
N GLY A 124 1.64 9.77 -19.12
CA GLY A 124 0.41 9.67 -19.89
C GLY A 124 -0.19 8.27 -19.86
N ASP A 125 -1.17 8.01 -20.73
CA ASP A 125 -1.77 6.69 -20.84
C ASP A 125 -0.77 5.69 -21.41
N ILE A 126 -0.56 4.58 -20.70
CA ILE A 126 0.20 3.42 -21.18
C ILE A 126 -0.79 2.51 -21.91
N PRO A 127 -0.69 2.36 -23.25
CA PRO A 127 -1.64 1.56 -24.02
C PRO A 127 -1.73 0.10 -23.55
N PRO A 128 -2.83 -0.61 -23.89
CA PRO A 128 -2.93 -2.05 -23.68
C PRO A 128 -1.73 -2.80 -24.27
N LYS A 129 -1.28 -3.86 -23.59
CA LYS A 129 -0.23 -4.77 -24.10
C LYS A 129 1.00 -4.02 -24.63
N SER A 130 1.46 -3.02 -23.90
CA SER A 130 2.55 -2.13 -24.33
C SER A 130 3.60 -1.93 -23.24
N SER A 131 4.74 -1.39 -23.65
CA SER A 131 5.93 -1.17 -22.84
C SER A 131 6.50 0.19 -23.20
N ARG A 132 6.58 1.09 -22.21
CA ARG A 132 7.04 2.48 -22.40
C ARG A 132 8.37 2.70 -21.68
N PRO A 133 9.46 3.03 -22.38
CA PRO A 133 10.69 3.42 -21.71
C PRO A 133 10.47 4.77 -21.01
N TRP A 134 10.98 4.89 -19.80
CA TRP A 134 10.90 6.11 -19.01
C TRP A 134 12.19 6.31 -18.20
N ARG A 135 12.48 7.58 -17.86
CA ARG A 135 13.64 7.98 -17.06
C ARG A 135 13.15 8.46 -15.70
N PHE A 136 13.53 7.73 -14.67
CA PHE A 136 13.23 8.04 -13.27
C PHE A 136 14.45 8.72 -12.65
N VAL A 137 14.29 9.97 -12.22
CA VAL A 137 15.39 10.80 -11.72
C VAL A 137 15.38 10.81 -10.18
N PHE A 138 16.40 10.21 -9.57
CA PHE A 138 16.67 10.27 -8.13
C PHE A 138 17.75 11.34 -7.86
N THR A 139 17.55 12.12 -6.80
CA THR A 139 18.54 13.05 -6.26
C THR A 139 19.29 12.39 -5.10
N LYS A 140 20.37 13.02 -4.61
CA LYS A 140 21.09 12.54 -3.42
C LYS A 140 20.19 12.39 -2.18
N GLN A 141 19.16 13.24 -2.04
CA GLN A 141 18.22 13.17 -0.90
C GLN A 141 17.26 11.98 -0.99
N ASP A 142 17.01 11.48 -2.20
CA ASP A 142 16.14 10.33 -2.45
C ASP A 142 16.86 8.99 -2.18
N LEU A 143 18.20 9.02 -2.02
CA LEU A 143 19.04 7.84 -1.86
C LEU A 143 19.52 7.66 -0.41
N HIS A 144 19.69 6.39 -0.03
CA HIS A 144 20.24 5.94 1.26
C HIS A 144 21.68 5.43 1.14
N THR A 145 22.26 5.56 -0.05
CA THR A 145 23.63 5.14 -0.37
C THR A 145 24.29 6.13 -1.32
N GLU A 146 25.61 6.24 -1.28
CA GLU A 146 26.40 6.97 -2.27
C GLU A 146 26.87 6.08 -3.43
N HIS A 147 26.83 4.75 -3.25
CA HIS A 147 27.30 3.76 -4.22
C HIS A 147 26.12 2.92 -4.71
N ILE A 148 25.81 3.05 -6.00
CA ILE A 148 24.80 2.25 -6.70
C ILE A 148 25.51 1.19 -7.53
N PRO A 149 25.14 -0.09 -7.41
CA PRO A 149 25.75 -1.16 -8.19
C PRO A 149 25.41 -1.04 -9.68
N GLU A 150 26.33 -1.41 -10.56
CA GLU A 150 26.08 -1.37 -12.01
C GLU A 150 24.99 -2.35 -12.44
N THR A 151 24.87 -3.52 -11.79
CA THR A 151 23.95 -4.60 -12.16
C THR A 151 23.22 -5.19 -10.96
N GLY A 152 22.12 -5.91 -11.21
CA GLY A 152 21.37 -6.66 -10.17
C GLY A 152 20.45 -5.78 -9.32
N TRP A 153 20.35 -4.50 -9.64
CA TRP A 153 19.38 -3.60 -9.02
C TRP A 153 18.01 -3.76 -9.67
N LYS A 154 16.96 -3.29 -8.98
CA LYS A 154 15.60 -3.19 -9.54
C LYS A 154 14.90 -1.93 -9.08
N LEU A 155 14.04 -1.41 -9.95
CA LEU A 155 13.06 -0.39 -9.59
C LEU A 155 11.73 -1.11 -9.34
N ALA A 156 11.09 -0.85 -8.21
CA ALA A 156 9.87 -1.55 -7.80
C ALA A 156 8.81 -0.57 -7.34
N PHE A 157 7.54 -0.91 -7.56
CA PHE A 157 6.43 -0.20 -6.93
C PHE A 157 6.46 -0.43 -5.42
N GLU A 158 6.34 0.64 -4.63
CA GLU A 158 6.09 0.49 -3.20
C GLU A 158 4.61 0.13 -2.99
N LEU A 159 4.36 -1.16 -2.82
CA LEU A 159 3.02 -1.65 -2.56
C LEU A 159 2.57 -1.28 -1.15
N LYS A 160 1.34 -0.77 -1.03
CA LYS A 160 0.70 -0.58 0.26
C LYS A 160 0.57 -1.95 0.94
N LYS A 161 1.06 -2.06 2.18
CA LYS A 161 0.85 -3.28 2.96
C LYS A 161 -0.66 -3.44 3.16
N PRO A 162 -1.22 -4.64 2.92
CA PRO A 162 -2.63 -4.87 3.17
C PRO A 162 -2.93 -4.56 4.64
N HIS A 163 -4.02 -3.83 4.86
CA HIS A 163 -4.52 -3.56 6.19
C HIS A 163 -4.92 -4.89 6.84
N ARG A 164 -4.40 -5.18 8.02
CA ARG A 164 -4.54 -6.49 8.65
C ARG A 164 -4.89 -6.38 10.13
N LEU A 165 -5.34 -7.48 10.69
CA LEU A 165 -5.59 -7.58 12.13
C LEU A 165 -4.25 -7.63 12.89
N ASP A 166 -4.12 -6.83 13.94
CA ASP A 166 -3.05 -6.93 14.95
C ASP A 166 -3.69 -7.34 16.29
N LEU A 167 -3.71 -8.65 16.55
CA LEU A 167 -4.17 -9.22 17.81
C LEU A 167 -3.05 -9.13 18.86
N GLU A 168 -3.36 -8.51 20.00
CA GLU A 168 -2.49 -8.54 21.16
C GLU A 168 -2.39 -9.95 21.75
N GLU A 169 -1.31 -10.24 22.47
CA GLU A 169 -1.05 -11.57 23.02
C GLU A 169 -2.09 -12.01 24.05
N SER A 170 -2.65 -11.06 24.81
CA SER A 170 -3.78 -11.26 25.72
C SER A 170 -5.01 -11.82 24.99
N TRP A 171 -5.37 -11.20 23.86
CA TRP A 171 -6.47 -11.62 23.00
C TRP A 171 -6.23 -13.00 22.37
N LYS A 172 -5.02 -13.26 21.88
CA LYS A 172 -4.69 -14.58 21.30
C LYS A 172 -4.84 -15.73 22.30
N LYS A 173 -4.57 -15.47 23.58
CA LYS A 173 -4.71 -16.46 24.66
C LYS A 173 -6.17 -16.67 25.07
N GLN A 174 -6.99 -15.61 25.01
CA GLN A 174 -8.39 -15.65 25.44
C GLN A 174 -9.34 -16.15 24.34
N LEU A 175 -9.04 -15.87 23.07
CA LEU A 175 -9.87 -16.27 21.94
C LEU A 175 -9.52 -17.66 21.42
N ARG A 176 -10.54 -18.47 21.14
CA ARG A 176 -10.40 -19.71 20.36
C ARG A 176 -9.96 -19.37 18.94
N LYS A 177 -9.28 -20.32 18.29
CA LYS A 177 -8.75 -20.14 16.93
C LYS A 177 -9.84 -19.72 15.92
N GLU A 178 -11.02 -20.32 15.99
CA GLU A 178 -12.16 -19.97 15.13
C GLU A 178 -12.58 -18.49 15.28
N ASP A 179 -12.55 -17.95 16.50
CA ASP A 179 -12.95 -16.57 16.76
C ASP A 179 -11.86 -15.58 16.31
N GLN A 180 -10.59 -15.98 16.37
CA GLN A 180 -9.48 -15.24 15.77
C GLN A 180 -9.60 -15.18 14.24
N ASP A 181 -9.92 -16.31 13.61
CA ASP A 181 -10.04 -16.40 12.15
C ASP A 181 -11.24 -15.58 11.64
N LYS A 182 -12.36 -15.56 12.38
CA LYS A 182 -13.51 -14.67 12.09
C LYS A 182 -13.13 -13.20 12.18
N LEU A 183 -12.38 -12.79 13.21
CA LEU A 183 -11.89 -11.40 13.32
C LEU A 183 -10.95 -11.06 12.16
N GLU A 184 -10.08 -11.98 11.75
CA GLU A 184 -9.17 -11.74 10.62
C GLU A 184 -9.95 -11.58 9.31
N GLN A 185 -10.94 -12.45 9.06
CA GLN A 185 -11.82 -12.34 7.90
C GLN A 185 -12.63 -11.04 7.90
N LEU A 186 -13.13 -10.61 9.07
CA LEU A 186 -13.81 -9.33 9.23
C LEU A 186 -12.88 -8.18 8.85
N VAL A 187 -11.66 -8.11 9.39
CA VAL A 187 -10.73 -7.02 9.06
C VAL A 187 -10.39 -7.00 7.57
N ARG A 188 -10.25 -8.18 6.94
CA ARG A 188 -9.97 -8.29 5.50
C ARG A 188 -11.15 -7.85 4.62
N SER A 189 -12.40 -8.02 5.07
CA SER A 189 -13.59 -7.64 4.30
C SER A 189 -13.98 -6.16 4.46
N LEU A 190 -13.52 -5.51 5.55
CA LEU A 190 -13.77 -4.09 5.80
C LEU A 190 -12.95 -3.19 4.85
N THR A 191 -13.57 -2.12 4.35
CA THR A 191 -12.87 -1.04 3.63
C THR A 191 -11.80 -0.43 4.54
N PRO A 192 -10.50 -0.48 4.19
CA PRO A 192 -9.43 0.03 5.04
C PRO A 192 -9.56 1.54 5.31
N PRO A 193 -9.00 2.07 6.40
CA PRO A 193 -8.93 3.52 6.62
C PRO A 193 -8.16 4.20 5.48
N LYS A 194 -8.45 5.46 5.23
CA LYS A 194 -7.67 6.26 4.26
C LYS A 194 -6.24 6.41 4.76
N GLU A 195 -5.33 6.72 3.84
CA GLU A 195 -3.94 6.97 4.18
C GLU A 195 -3.84 8.15 5.16
N GLY A 196 -3.11 7.94 6.26
CA GLY A 196 -2.99 8.93 7.33
C GLY A 196 -4.15 8.94 8.32
N GLU A 197 -5.23 8.20 8.06
CA GLU A 197 -6.42 8.17 8.92
C GLU A 197 -6.23 7.24 10.12
N VAL A 198 -6.68 7.69 11.28
CA VAL A 198 -6.84 6.88 12.48
C VAL A 198 -8.27 7.02 12.95
N ASN A 199 -8.98 5.90 13.08
CA ASN A 199 -10.37 5.90 13.53
C ASN A 199 -10.68 4.68 14.41
N VAL A 200 -11.89 4.67 14.97
CA VAL A 200 -12.41 3.54 15.76
C VAL A 200 -13.72 3.05 15.13
N MET A 201 -13.95 1.75 15.22
CA MET A 201 -15.17 1.09 14.74
C MET A 201 -15.72 0.19 15.83
N GLY A 202 -17.03 0.23 16.07
CA GLY A 202 -17.68 -0.65 17.05
C GLY A 202 -17.68 -2.12 16.59
N LEU A 203 -17.30 -3.03 17.48
CA LEU A 203 -17.45 -4.48 17.27
C LEU A 203 -18.57 -5.06 18.12
N GLN A 204 -18.61 -4.70 19.41
CA GLN A 204 -19.61 -5.16 20.35
C GLN A 204 -19.81 -4.14 21.46
N ALA A 205 -21.05 -3.98 21.93
CA ALA A 205 -21.37 -3.22 23.12
C ALA A 205 -22.40 -4.00 23.95
N GLN A 206 -22.21 -4.04 25.27
CA GLN A 206 -23.13 -4.66 26.21
C GLN A 206 -23.02 -4.04 27.59
N VAL A 207 -24.10 -4.07 28.37
CA VAL A 207 -24.08 -3.72 29.79
C VAL A 207 -24.08 -5.01 30.60
N ASN A 208 -23.15 -5.16 31.54
CA ASN A 208 -23.09 -6.33 32.41
C ASN A 208 -24.06 -6.20 33.61
N GLU A 209 -24.15 -7.25 34.44
CA GLU A 209 -25.04 -7.29 35.62
C GLU A 209 -24.73 -6.18 36.65
N GLU A 210 -23.48 -5.71 36.71
CA GLU A 210 -23.05 -4.62 37.60
C GLU A 210 -23.41 -3.22 37.05
N GLY A 211 -23.97 -3.14 35.84
CA GLY A 211 -24.29 -1.89 35.15
C GLY A 211 -23.11 -1.22 34.45
N ASN A 212 -21.97 -1.92 34.32
CA ASN A 212 -20.83 -1.43 33.55
C ASN A 212 -21.08 -1.64 32.06
N LEU A 213 -20.78 -0.62 31.25
CA LEU A 213 -20.86 -0.70 29.80
C LEU A 213 -19.52 -1.19 29.25
N ILE A 214 -19.52 -2.37 28.63
CA ILE A 214 -18.37 -3.00 28.00
C ILE A 214 -18.46 -2.78 26.49
N VAL A 215 -17.48 -2.09 25.93
CA VAL A 215 -17.44 -1.74 24.51
C VAL A 215 -16.15 -2.25 23.89
N THR A 216 -16.28 -3.16 22.94
CA THR A 216 -15.16 -3.63 22.13
C THR A 216 -15.12 -2.83 20.83
N LEU A 217 -14.00 -2.17 20.59
CA LEU A 217 -13.73 -1.37 19.40
C LEU A 217 -12.60 -2.00 18.58
N LEU A 218 -12.62 -1.76 17.29
CA LEU A 218 -11.50 -1.95 16.39
C LEU A 218 -10.84 -0.58 16.18
N ILE A 219 -9.63 -0.39 16.69
CA ILE A 219 -8.83 0.82 16.49
C ILE A 219 -8.03 0.62 15.21
N ARG A 220 -8.26 1.47 14.21
CA ARG A 220 -7.79 1.27 12.84
C ARG A 220 -6.76 2.33 12.51
N ASN A 221 -5.53 1.91 12.23
CA ASN A 221 -4.41 2.77 11.87
C ASN A 221 -4.09 2.63 10.37
N GLY A 222 -4.54 3.61 9.57
CA GLY A 222 -4.23 3.75 8.14
C GLY A 222 -2.92 4.51 7.86
N THR A 223 -2.10 4.77 8.88
CA THR A 223 -0.79 5.41 8.70
C THR A 223 0.31 4.38 8.41
N ASN A 224 1.43 4.84 7.87
CA ASN A 224 2.64 4.04 7.66
C ASN A 224 3.55 3.95 8.91
N LYS A 225 3.11 4.48 10.07
CA LYS A 225 3.86 4.47 11.34
C LYS A 225 3.08 3.77 12.44
N HIS A 226 3.78 3.30 13.46
CA HIS A 226 3.14 2.84 14.69
C HIS A 226 2.61 4.06 15.43
N ILE A 227 1.41 3.94 15.98
CA ILE A 227 0.80 4.97 16.82
C ILE A 227 0.69 4.43 18.23
N THR A 228 0.94 5.26 19.23
CA THR A 228 0.78 4.89 20.63
C THR A 228 -0.22 5.84 21.25
N PHE A 229 -1.29 5.28 21.82
CA PHE A 229 -2.24 6.03 22.63
C PHE A 229 -1.81 5.94 24.09
N GLU A 230 -1.53 7.09 24.70
CA GLU A 230 -1.35 7.24 26.14
C GLU A 230 -2.68 7.57 26.83
N GLN A 231 -3.50 8.36 26.13
CA GLN A 231 -4.85 8.70 26.53
C GLN A 231 -5.79 8.54 25.34
N LEU A 232 -6.97 7.97 25.60
CA LEU A 232 -8.02 7.81 24.60
C LEU A 232 -9.36 8.24 25.20
N PRO A 233 -9.84 9.46 24.88
CA PRO A 233 -11.22 9.84 25.17
C PRO A 233 -12.17 9.15 24.21
N LEU A 234 -13.30 8.67 24.72
CA LEU A 234 -14.33 7.97 23.95
C LEU A 234 -15.71 8.44 24.37
N ILE A 235 -16.56 8.67 23.37
CA ILE A 235 -18.00 8.88 23.52
C ILE A 235 -18.72 7.72 22.84
N VAL A 236 -19.76 7.19 23.49
CA VAL A 236 -20.62 6.13 22.95
C VAL A 236 -22.04 6.69 22.78
N GLU A 237 -22.62 6.50 21.61
CA GLU A 237 -24.00 6.88 21.30
C GLU A 237 -24.83 5.66 20.89
N ASP A 238 -26.11 5.66 21.28
CA ASP A 238 -27.08 4.61 20.94
C ASP A 238 -27.72 4.81 19.56
N ALA A 239 -28.70 3.97 19.24
CA ALA A 239 -29.41 4.00 17.95
C ALA A 239 -30.14 5.32 17.67
N LYS A 240 -30.47 6.09 18.71
CA LYS A 240 -31.14 7.39 18.61
C LYS A 240 -30.14 8.54 18.49
N GLY A 241 -28.84 8.26 18.60
CA GLY A 241 -27.78 9.26 18.67
C GLY A 241 -27.62 9.88 20.06
N ASP A 242 -28.29 9.32 21.08
CA ASP A 242 -28.15 9.83 22.44
C ASP A 242 -26.84 9.33 23.05
N VAL A 243 -26.14 10.22 23.75
CA VAL A 243 -24.89 9.86 24.43
C VAL A 243 -25.17 8.94 25.61
N VAL A 244 -24.64 7.72 25.53
CA VAL A 244 -24.77 6.66 26.53
C VAL A 244 -23.66 6.77 27.57
N ALA A 245 -22.44 7.04 27.15
CA ALA A 245 -21.30 7.15 28.04
C ALA A 245 -20.22 8.07 27.47
N ARG A 246 -19.46 8.70 28.38
CA ARG A 246 -18.24 9.45 28.07
C ARG A 246 -17.15 8.99 29.03
N GLY A 247 -15.96 8.73 28.52
CA GLY A 247 -14.84 8.26 29.34
C GLY A 247 -13.51 8.66 28.72
N ALA A 248 -12.50 8.81 29.57
CA ALA A 248 -11.12 8.99 29.15
C ALA A 248 -10.28 7.87 29.74
N PHE A 249 -9.65 7.09 28.87
CA PHE A 249 -8.85 5.94 29.27
C PHE A 249 -7.38 6.32 29.23
N THR A 250 -6.66 6.07 30.33
CA THR A 250 -5.19 6.11 30.34
C THR A 250 -4.69 4.69 30.15
N LEU A 251 -3.98 4.46 29.06
CA LEU A 251 -3.48 3.14 28.64
C LEU A 251 -2.21 3.33 27.83
N GLN A 252 -1.37 2.31 27.67
CA GLN A 252 -0.23 2.36 26.77
C GLN A 252 -0.47 1.41 25.61
N LEU A 253 -1.24 1.89 24.62
CA LEU A 253 -1.71 1.06 23.51
C LEU A 253 -1.01 1.42 22.22
N GLU A 254 -0.10 0.56 21.78
CA GLU A 254 0.49 0.65 20.44
C GLU A 254 -0.45 0.01 19.40
N VAL A 255 -0.70 0.70 18.28
CA VAL A 255 -1.36 0.14 17.09
C VAL A 255 -0.39 0.25 15.91
N LYS A 256 -0.01 -0.90 15.35
CA LYS A 256 0.99 -0.96 14.28
C LYS A 256 0.50 -0.32 12.98
N ALA A 257 1.46 0.03 12.12
CA ALA A 257 1.19 0.65 10.82
C ALA A 257 0.34 -0.26 9.93
N ASN A 258 -0.69 0.30 9.29
CA ASN A 258 -1.65 -0.42 8.44
C ASN A 258 -2.25 -1.65 9.14
N THR A 259 -2.71 -1.46 10.39
CA THR A 259 -3.38 -2.52 11.16
C THR A 259 -4.64 -2.04 11.86
N SER A 260 -5.52 -2.99 12.12
CA SER A 260 -6.66 -2.84 13.01
C SER A 260 -6.42 -3.65 14.28
N LYS A 261 -6.51 -3.02 15.45
CA LYS A 261 -6.34 -3.67 16.75
C LYS A 261 -7.66 -3.67 17.52
N PRO A 262 -8.19 -4.84 17.93
CA PRO A 262 -9.35 -4.89 18.81
C PRO A 262 -8.95 -4.49 20.22
N TRP A 263 -9.79 -3.71 20.89
CA TRP A 263 -9.60 -3.32 22.28
C TRP A 263 -10.93 -3.17 22.99
N THR A 264 -11.01 -3.67 24.22
CA THR A 264 -12.22 -3.56 25.05
C THR A 264 -12.05 -2.47 26.09
N PHE A 265 -13.02 -1.56 26.12
CA PHE A 265 -13.13 -0.45 27.05
C PHE A 265 -14.29 -0.72 28.00
N ILE A 266 -14.06 -0.54 29.29
CA ILE A 266 -15.07 -0.74 30.32
C ILE A 266 -15.40 0.63 30.92
N PHE A 267 -16.60 1.12 30.66
CA PHE A 267 -17.15 2.31 31.29
C PHE A 267 -17.85 1.89 32.59
N PRO A 268 -17.37 2.32 33.75
CA PRO A 268 -18.05 2.06 35.02
C PRO A 268 -19.47 2.60 34.99
N LYS A 269 -20.38 1.98 35.75
CA LYS A 269 -21.79 2.42 35.87
C LYS A 269 -21.95 3.92 36.11
N SER A 270 -21.04 4.55 36.87
CA SER A 270 -21.06 6.00 37.15
C SER A 270 -20.88 6.89 35.91
N LEU A 271 -20.32 6.36 34.81
CA LEU A 271 -20.16 7.08 33.54
C LEU A 271 -21.28 6.79 32.54
N VAL A 272 -22.16 5.83 32.84
CA VAL A 272 -23.30 5.45 32.00
C VAL A 272 -24.48 6.38 32.31
N GLN A 273 -24.91 7.15 31.31
CA GLN A 273 -25.89 8.23 31.43
C GLN A 273 -27.34 7.76 31.18
N LYS A 274 -27.54 6.48 30.81
CA LYS A 274 -28.85 5.88 30.54
C LYS A 274 -28.99 4.51 31.17
N GLU A 275 -30.16 4.26 31.77
CA GLU A 275 -30.50 2.94 32.32
C GLU A 275 -30.86 1.92 31.23
N THR A 276 -31.49 2.38 30.14
CA THR A 276 -31.87 1.53 28.99
C THR A 276 -31.18 2.04 27.73
N VAL A 277 -30.46 1.15 27.05
CA VAL A 277 -29.64 1.49 25.88
C VAL A 277 -30.00 0.55 24.73
N ASP A 278 -30.21 1.13 23.56
CA ASP A 278 -30.45 0.40 22.33
C ASP A 278 -29.16 0.31 21.51
N PHE A 279 -28.52 -0.87 21.53
CA PHE A 279 -27.31 -1.16 20.75
C PHE A 279 -27.61 -1.83 19.39
N SER A 280 -28.85 -1.78 18.89
CA SER A 280 -29.17 -2.30 17.54
C SER A 280 -28.37 -1.58 16.46
N THR A 281 -28.22 -0.26 16.60
CA THR A 281 -27.23 0.56 15.92
C THR A 281 -26.56 1.44 16.98
N TRP A 282 -25.24 1.56 16.96
CA TRP A 282 -24.53 2.39 17.91
C TRP A 282 -23.19 2.82 17.29
N ARG A 283 -22.59 3.87 17.85
CA ARG A 283 -21.25 4.29 17.46
C ARG A 283 -20.43 4.70 18.67
N ALA A 284 -19.13 4.49 18.56
CA ALA A 284 -18.16 5.11 19.44
C ALA A 284 -17.22 5.98 18.60
N TYR A 285 -16.78 7.10 19.16
CA TYR A 285 -15.85 8.00 18.50
C TYR A 285 -14.94 8.69 19.50
N ILE A 286 -13.78 9.11 19.01
CA ILE A 286 -12.87 9.99 19.73
C ILE A 286 -13.40 11.42 19.54
N PRO A 287 -13.73 12.17 20.60
CA PRO A 287 -14.18 13.56 20.46
C PRO A 287 -13.10 14.42 19.81
N GLN A 288 -13.51 15.36 18.97
CA GLN A 288 -12.64 16.34 18.32
C GLN A 288 -12.18 17.43 19.29
#